data_AF-A0A952UY51-F1
#
_entry.id   AF-A0A952UY51-F1
#
_cell.length_a   1.000
_cell.length_b   1.000
_cell.length_c   1.000
_cell.angle_alpha   90.00
_cell.angle_beta   90.00
_cell.angle_gamma   90.00
#
_symmetry.space_group_name_H-M   'P 1'
#
loop_
_entity.id
_entity.type
_entity.pdbx_description
1 polymer ?
#
loop_
_entity_poly.entity_id
_entity_poly.type
_entity_poly.pdbx_seq_one_letter_code
_entity_poly.pdbx_strand_id
1 'polypeptide(L)'
;MDPKDPNPDAGSNGTVGEGGTVEDGCGANGSVKCAQGQPCKEDADCNGACSYAGTCVDAPSCKYHLGGDTCGKGEVGTDLAQHENCCRTLPVKGFTDGAHPGKEVYLDKYEITAGRVRAFLDAMNARYGKVDMQRWVNENAPPQWNPNWTPFLPADRDAGALLVKKENLGDPRPAPDSMQPVPTSDQNKHTGSDYQFNAELLLYLHGNNCGTQQQSYGFPTFFYPGDVLAKLNVGTTTFPPRADGKDDNGVLIPASEHLDVKSMNCITNAMLVAFCAWDGGQLATEEVLDYVTGTPASLGDKAGCGTQSNGTDPPETDAQMKGGRCADLDKINATFDAGGQLPRPDHPANTYNYMFPFLGDAVSHDKSWVIAAPGRGTWATNKEPADMVRIDPADEPWMDLHGNVMEAALKTTNGQSTGQFAMKYRGIGYQSARSHLNIDVEWGVDGIKRIARAEAKAAFTGGRCMRFK
;
A
#
# COMPACT_ATOMS: atom_id res chain seq x y z
N MET A 1 -52.45 18.54 11.75
CA MET A 1 -52.34 17.53 10.68
C MET A 1 -50.93 17.64 10.16
N ASP A 2 -50.04 16.79 10.66
CA ASP A 2 -48.93 16.28 9.85
C ASP A 2 -49.53 15.35 8.76
N PRO A 3 -48.85 14.98 7.64
CA PRO A 3 -47.42 14.64 7.64
C PRO A 3 -46.59 14.84 6.34
N LYS A 4 -45.28 14.55 6.49
CA LYS A 4 -44.25 14.05 5.55
C LYS A 4 -43.35 15.08 4.86
N ASP A 5 -42.03 14.93 4.77
CA ASP A 5 -40.98 14.13 5.45
C ASP A 5 -39.62 14.63 4.84
N PRO A 6 -38.45 14.26 5.40
CA PRO A 6 -37.25 15.09 5.42
C PRO A 6 -36.16 14.68 4.42
N ASN A 7 -35.17 15.56 4.24
CA ASN A 7 -33.86 15.23 3.70
C ASN A 7 -32.78 15.94 4.56
N PRO A 8 -31.95 15.22 5.33
CA PRO A 8 -30.75 15.78 5.91
C PRO A 8 -29.52 15.13 5.29
N ASP A 9 -28.69 15.93 4.62
CA ASP A 9 -27.23 15.87 4.74
C ASP A 9 -26.60 16.89 3.78
N ALA A 10 -26.29 18.07 4.32
CA ALA A 10 -25.34 19.01 3.73
C ALA A 10 -24.77 19.91 4.83
N GLY A 11 -23.58 19.54 5.30
CA GLY A 11 -22.45 20.40 5.68
C GLY A 11 -22.67 21.62 6.58
N SER A 12 -21.93 21.65 7.69
CA SER A 12 -21.32 22.90 8.14
C SER A 12 -19.85 22.66 8.46
N ASN A 13 -18.98 23.33 7.70
CA ASN A 13 -17.60 23.65 8.08
C ASN A 13 -17.58 24.23 9.50
N GLY A 14 -16.98 23.50 10.43
CA GLY A 14 -16.66 23.97 11.77
C GLY A 14 -15.17 23.88 11.98
N THR A 15 -14.53 25.05 12.13
CA THR A 15 -13.25 25.17 12.82
C THR A 15 -13.34 24.44 14.16
N VAL A 16 -12.55 23.38 14.34
CA VAL A 16 -12.45 22.71 15.63
C VAL A 16 -11.71 23.66 16.57
N GLY A 17 -12.48 24.33 17.42
CA GLY A 17 -11.95 25.09 18.53
C GLY A 17 -11.28 24.16 19.53
N GLU A 18 -10.14 24.60 20.06
CA GLU A 18 -9.59 24.12 21.32
C GLU A 18 -10.69 24.12 22.38
N GLY A 19 -11.22 22.95 22.76
CA GLY A 19 -12.18 22.89 23.88
C GLY A 19 -13.31 21.87 23.82
N GLY A 20 -13.19 20.74 23.12
CA GLY A 20 -14.09 19.61 23.35
C GLY A 20 -13.89 19.06 24.77
N THR A 21 -14.72 19.46 25.73
CA THR A 21 -14.70 18.89 27.07
C THR A 21 -15.19 17.45 26.98
N VAL A 22 -14.44 16.55 27.63
CA VAL A 22 -14.80 15.14 27.84
C VAL A 22 -15.98 15.13 28.81
N GLU A 23 -17.18 15.48 28.36
CA GLU A 23 -18.36 15.60 29.23
C GLU A 23 -19.19 14.32 29.33
N ASP A 24 -18.84 13.28 28.56
CA ASP A 24 -19.55 12.00 28.57
C ASP A 24 -18.73 10.86 29.20
N GLY A 25 -18.25 11.03 30.43
CA GLY A 25 -17.90 9.95 31.39
C GLY A 25 -16.83 8.89 31.01
N CYS A 26 -16.35 8.83 29.78
CA CYS A 26 -15.25 7.99 29.30
C CYS A 26 -13.99 8.87 29.19
N GLY A 27 -12.79 8.32 29.38
CA GLY A 27 -11.52 9.07 29.35
C GLY A 27 -11.28 9.98 30.57
N ALA A 28 -12.32 10.53 31.21
CA ALA A 28 -12.19 11.28 32.46
C ALA A 28 -11.75 10.36 33.62
N ASN A 29 -10.48 10.45 34.02
CA ASN A 29 -9.83 9.68 35.11
C ASN A 29 -9.58 8.18 34.84
N GLY A 30 -9.37 7.77 33.57
CA GLY A 30 -8.67 6.52 33.23
C GLY A 30 -9.35 5.18 33.57
N SER A 31 -10.57 5.16 34.13
CA SER A 31 -11.26 3.91 34.48
C SER A 31 -12.10 3.30 33.36
N VAL A 32 -12.56 4.11 32.39
CA VAL A 32 -13.39 3.65 31.26
C VAL A 32 -12.85 4.22 29.97
N LYS A 33 -12.48 3.35 29.03
CA LYS A 33 -12.07 3.72 27.68
C LYS A 33 -13.28 4.20 26.87
N CYS A 34 -13.11 5.26 26.10
CA CYS A 34 -14.07 5.75 25.13
C CYS A 34 -14.21 4.79 23.95
N ALA A 35 -15.45 4.64 23.47
CA ALA A 35 -15.76 3.83 22.30
C ALA A 35 -15.27 4.50 21.00
N GLN A 36 -15.15 3.73 19.92
CA GLN A 36 -14.80 4.27 18.60
C GLN A 36 -15.74 5.43 18.21
N GLY A 37 -15.16 6.49 17.66
CA GLY A 37 -15.86 7.71 17.24
C GLY A 37 -16.22 8.68 18.36
N GLN A 38 -16.00 8.32 19.62
CA GLN A 38 -16.19 9.23 20.76
C GLN A 38 -15.02 10.21 20.89
N PRO A 39 -15.24 11.44 21.41
CA PRO A 39 -14.17 12.39 21.66
C PRO A 39 -13.08 11.85 22.60
N CYS A 40 -11.84 12.25 22.37
CA CYS A 40 -10.68 11.89 23.19
C CYS A 40 -9.65 13.02 23.20
N LYS A 41 -8.74 12.97 24.17
CA LYS A 41 -7.60 13.89 24.29
C LYS A 41 -6.26 13.19 24.09
N GLU A 42 -6.17 11.93 24.53
CA GLU A 42 -4.94 11.16 24.44
C GLU A 42 -5.23 9.68 24.14
N ASP A 43 -4.21 8.96 23.67
CA ASP A 43 -4.32 7.52 23.35
C ASP A 43 -4.84 6.70 24.54
N ALA A 44 -4.56 7.14 25.77
CA ALA A 44 -5.04 6.50 26.99
C ALA A 44 -6.55 6.61 27.21
N ASP A 45 -7.26 7.47 26.49
CA ASP A 45 -8.72 7.53 26.51
C ASP A 45 -9.36 6.39 25.70
N CYS A 46 -8.63 5.82 24.74
CA CYS A 46 -9.18 4.89 23.74
C CYS A 46 -8.68 3.46 23.92
N ASN A 47 -9.34 2.50 23.24
CA ASN A 47 -8.82 1.13 23.11
C ASN A 47 -7.65 1.05 22.12
N GLY A 48 -7.73 1.78 20.99
CA GLY A 48 -6.66 1.88 20.01
C GLY A 48 -5.80 3.13 20.21
N ALA A 49 -6.28 4.27 19.71
CA ALA A 49 -5.61 5.56 19.84
C ALA A 49 -6.59 6.74 19.73
N CYS A 50 -6.13 7.93 20.10
CA CYS A 50 -6.85 9.17 19.85
C CYS A 50 -6.40 9.76 18.50
N SER A 51 -7.34 9.90 17.57
CA SER A 51 -7.04 10.39 16.22
C SER A 51 -6.71 11.87 16.20
N TYR A 52 -6.12 12.32 15.09
CA TYR A 52 -5.88 13.73 14.80
C TYR A 52 -7.15 14.58 14.91
N ALA A 53 -8.31 14.02 14.55
CA ALA A 53 -9.62 14.66 14.69
C ALA A 53 -10.14 14.70 16.15
N GLY A 54 -9.37 14.22 17.13
CA GLY A 54 -9.76 14.19 18.53
C GLY A 54 -10.85 13.15 18.84
N THR A 55 -10.92 12.06 18.08
CA THR A 55 -11.87 10.96 18.30
C THR A 55 -11.20 9.60 18.38
N CYS A 56 -11.75 8.69 19.18
CA CYS A 56 -11.18 7.36 19.37
C CYS A 56 -11.28 6.51 18.10
N VAL A 57 -10.17 5.86 17.78
CA VAL A 57 -10.05 4.87 16.70
C VAL A 57 -9.62 3.52 17.28
N ASP A 58 -10.11 2.44 16.68
CA ASP A 58 -9.80 1.07 17.12
C ASP A 58 -8.38 0.64 16.75
N ALA A 59 -7.87 1.16 15.62
CA ALA A 59 -6.55 0.83 15.11
C ALA A 59 -5.55 1.94 15.50
N PRO A 60 -4.49 1.63 16.26
CA PRO A 60 -3.54 2.63 16.76
C PRO A 60 -2.74 3.32 15.66
N SER A 61 -2.60 2.71 14.47
CA SER A 61 -1.93 3.33 13.32
C SER A 61 -2.64 4.57 12.77
N CYS A 62 -3.93 4.74 13.05
CA CYS A 62 -4.80 5.75 12.44
C CYS A 62 -4.77 7.09 13.16
N LYS A 63 -3.83 7.27 14.09
CA LYS A 63 -3.81 8.43 14.96
C LYS A 63 -3.31 9.70 14.27
N TYR A 64 -2.49 9.57 13.23
CA TYR A 64 -1.96 10.70 12.48
C TYR A 64 -2.95 11.21 11.44
N HIS A 65 -2.82 12.49 11.08
CA HIS A 65 -3.55 13.07 9.96
C HIS A 65 -3.09 12.40 8.65
N LEU A 66 -1.85 12.70 8.26
CA LEU A 66 -1.26 12.23 7.02
C LEU A 66 -1.09 10.71 7.03
N GLY A 67 -1.85 10.05 6.16
CA GLY A 67 -1.92 8.59 6.06
C GLY A 67 -2.88 7.92 7.05
N GLY A 68 -3.46 8.63 8.02
CA GLY A 68 -4.48 8.08 8.92
C GLY A 68 -5.91 8.47 8.55
N ASP A 69 -6.15 9.72 8.14
CA ASP A 69 -7.47 10.22 7.75
C ASP A 69 -7.48 10.97 6.41
N THR A 70 -6.46 10.74 5.58
CA THR A 70 -6.28 11.42 4.27
C THR A 70 -6.47 10.49 3.07
N CYS A 71 -7.10 9.32 3.23
CA CYS A 71 -7.35 8.41 2.10
C CYS A 71 -8.60 8.84 1.33
N GLY A 72 -8.88 8.21 0.19
CA GLY A 72 -10.01 8.61 -0.64
C GLY A 72 -9.69 9.81 -1.53
N LYS A 73 -10.73 10.47 -2.04
CA LYS A 73 -10.65 11.34 -3.22
C LYS A 73 -9.89 12.65 -2.94
N GLY A 74 -9.04 13.04 -3.88
CA GLY A 74 -8.40 14.37 -3.94
C GLY A 74 -7.13 14.48 -3.09
N GLU A 75 -6.17 15.28 -3.56
CA GLU A 75 -4.89 15.47 -2.87
C GLU A 75 -5.04 16.27 -1.57
N VAL A 76 -4.11 16.07 -0.64
CA VAL A 76 -4.05 16.89 0.58
C VAL A 76 -3.81 18.35 0.19
N GLY A 77 -4.56 19.25 0.80
CA GLY A 77 -4.49 20.69 0.51
C GLY A 77 -5.35 21.14 -0.68
N THR A 78 -6.17 20.26 -1.27
CA THR A 78 -7.03 20.62 -2.41
C THR A 78 -8.50 20.82 -2.00
N ASP A 79 -9.18 21.79 -2.63
CA ASP A 79 -10.59 22.12 -2.34
C ASP A 79 -11.58 21.00 -2.71
N LEU A 80 -11.16 20.04 -3.54
CA LEU A 80 -11.96 18.91 -3.98
C LEU A 80 -11.71 17.62 -3.17
N ALA A 81 -10.89 17.72 -2.13
CA ALA A 81 -10.59 16.61 -1.24
C ALA A 81 -11.85 16.15 -0.50
N GLN A 82 -12.10 14.84 -0.54
CA GLN A 82 -13.12 14.15 0.23
C GLN A 82 -12.42 12.99 0.92
N HIS A 83 -11.68 13.32 1.98
CA HIS A 83 -10.87 12.35 2.67
C HIS A 83 -11.70 11.44 3.58
N GLU A 84 -11.28 10.20 3.63
CA GLU A 84 -11.80 9.14 4.47
C GLU A 84 -10.71 8.63 5.42
N ASN A 85 -11.16 8.04 6.52
CA ASN A 85 -10.29 7.30 7.42
C ASN A 85 -9.58 6.16 6.65
N CYS A 86 -8.25 6.21 6.57
CA CYS A 86 -7.41 5.20 5.91
C CYS A 86 -7.51 3.82 6.55
N CYS A 87 -8.03 3.73 7.77
CA CYS A 87 -8.25 2.49 8.51
C CYS A 87 -9.69 2.02 8.47
N ARG A 88 -10.52 2.61 7.61
CA ARG A 88 -11.87 2.10 7.37
C ARG A 88 -11.79 0.64 6.94
N THR A 89 -12.54 -0.23 7.60
CA THR A 89 -12.65 -1.65 7.28
C THR A 89 -14.04 -1.98 6.80
N LEU A 90 -14.16 -2.83 5.79
CA LEU A 90 -15.44 -3.30 5.25
C LEU A 90 -15.66 -4.78 5.59
N PRO A 91 -16.89 -5.21 5.91
CA PRO A 91 -17.20 -6.61 6.12
C PRO A 91 -17.06 -7.39 4.80
N VAL A 92 -16.43 -8.56 4.87
CA VAL A 92 -16.30 -9.49 3.75
C VAL A 92 -17.50 -10.46 3.78
N LYS A 93 -18.65 -9.96 3.34
CA LYS A 93 -19.92 -10.71 3.38
C LYS A 93 -19.78 -12.04 2.65
N GLY A 94 -20.27 -13.12 3.29
CA GLY A 94 -20.25 -14.47 2.70
C GLY A 94 -18.91 -15.19 2.77
N PHE A 95 -17.84 -14.55 3.26
CA PHE A 95 -16.57 -15.20 3.56
C PHE A 95 -16.54 -15.67 5.01
N THR A 96 -15.90 -16.82 5.26
CA THR A 96 -15.63 -17.31 6.61
C THR A 96 -14.19 -17.74 6.67
N ASP A 97 -13.48 -17.28 7.70
CA ASP A 97 -12.10 -17.69 7.94
C ASP A 97 -12.06 -18.98 8.76
N GLY A 98 -11.29 -19.96 8.29
CA GLY A 98 -11.18 -21.28 8.92
C GLY A 98 -10.49 -21.25 10.29
N ALA A 99 -9.63 -20.26 10.55
CA ALA A 99 -8.97 -20.10 11.84
C ALA A 99 -9.81 -19.33 12.87
N HIS A 100 -10.83 -18.58 12.41
CA HIS A 100 -11.72 -17.78 13.25
C HIS A 100 -13.20 -18.13 13.03
N PRO A 101 -13.62 -19.37 13.37
CA PRO A 101 -14.98 -19.83 13.11
C PRO A 101 -16.03 -18.99 13.87
N GLY A 102 -17.09 -18.59 13.16
CA GLY A 102 -18.21 -17.82 13.74
C GLY A 102 -17.92 -16.33 13.93
N LYS A 103 -16.77 -15.83 13.47
CA LYS A 103 -16.44 -14.41 13.45
C LYS A 103 -16.73 -13.78 12.10
N GLU A 104 -17.20 -12.55 12.10
CA GLU A 104 -17.33 -11.78 10.87
C GLU A 104 -15.95 -11.25 10.48
N VAL A 105 -15.59 -11.45 9.21
CA VAL A 105 -14.30 -11.01 8.66
C VAL A 105 -14.43 -9.60 8.11
N TYR A 106 -13.50 -8.74 8.47
CA TYR A 106 -13.36 -7.37 7.98
C TYR A 106 -12.03 -7.21 7.26
N LEU A 107 -11.99 -6.49 6.16
CA LEU A 107 -10.76 -6.17 5.40
C LEU A 107 -10.63 -4.65 5.27
N ASP A 108 -9.40 -4.12 5.43
CA ASP A 108 -9.12 -2.70 5.20
C ASP A 108 -9.58 -2.27 3.79
N LYS A 109 -10.38 -1.19 3.73
CA LYS A 109 -10.86 -0.58 2.48
C LYS A 109 -9.72 -0.03 1.63
N TYR A 110 -8.68 0.47 2.30
CA TYR A 110 -7.50 1.10 1.72
C TYR A 110 -6.23 0.30 2.06
N GLU A 111 -5.20 0.46 1.24
CA GLU A 111 -3.87 -0.08 1.54
C GLU A 111 -3.28 0.61 2.77
N ILE A 112 -2.38 -0.10 3.46
CA ILE A 112 -1.60 0.51 4.55
C ILE A 112 -0.77 1.65 3.97
N THR A 113 -0.82 2.82 4.61
CA THR A 113 -0.06 4.01 4.20
C THR A 113 1.29 4.09 4.88
N ALA A 114 2.22 4.87 4.31
CA ALA A 114 3.51 5.13 4.95
C ALA A 114 3.37 5.85 6.31
N GLY A 115 2.38 6.74 6.46
CA GLY A 115 2.05 7.42 7.72
C GLY A 115 1.58 6.46 8.81
N ARG A 116 0.77 5.45 8.46
CA ARG A 116 0.39 4.37 9.39
C ARG A 116 1.61 3.57 9.85
N VAL A 117 2.53 3.25 8.95
CA VAL A 117 3.79 2.58 9.31
C VAL A 117 4.67 3.47 10.18
N ARG A 118 4.72 4.78 9.94
CA ARG A 118 5.42 5.74 10.80
C ARG A 118 4.86 5.73 12.22
N ALA A 119 3.54 5.72 12.39
CA ALA A 119 2.89 5.60 13.70
C ALA A 119 3.33 4.32 14.44
N PHE A 120 3.49 3.21 13.71
CA PHE A 120 4.01 1.97 14.28
C PHE A 120 5.46 2.11 14.76
N LEU A 121 6.36 2.71 13.97
CA LEU A 121 7.75 2.94 14.38
C LEU A 121 7.83 3.82 15.63
N ASP A 122 7.04 4.90 15.66
CA ASP A 122 7.01 5.84 16.78
C ASP A 122 6.47 5.16 18.04
N ALA A 123 5.46 4.29 17.92
CA ALA A 123 4.95 3.49 19.04
C ALA A 123 6.00 2.52 19.59
N MET A 124 6.78 1.86 18.73
CA MET A 124 7.88 0.99 19.17
C MET A 124 8.94 1.80 19.92
N ASN A 125 9.33 2.96 19.36
CA ASN A 125 10.29 3.85 19.99
C ASN A 125 9.79 4.39 21.34
N ALA A 126 8.53 4.79 21.43
CA ALA A 126 7.92 5.25 22.68
C ALA A 126 7.88 4.15 23.75
N ARG A 127 7.61 2.90 23.36
CA ARG A 127 7.52 1.75 24.29
C ARG A 127 8.89 1.28 24.78
N TYR A 128 9.90 1.24 23.92
CA TYR A 128 11.20 0.61 24.24
C TYR A 128 12.40 1.57 24.28
N GLY A 129 12.20 2.85 23.97
CA GLY A 129 13.27 3.84 23.82
C GLY A 129 14.06 3.71 22.50
N LYS A 130 13.67 2.78 21.63
CA LYS A 130 14.24 2.50 20.30
C LYS A 130 13.24 1.70 19.46
N VAL A 131 13.46 1.61 18.14
CA VAL A 131 12.60 0.85 17.23
C VAL A 131 12.91 -0.66 17.35
N ASP A 132 12.37 -1.31 18.38
CA ASP A 132 12.62 -2.73 18.69
C ASP A 132 11.37 -3.61 18.45
N MET A 133 11.18 -3.98 17.19
CA MET A 133 10.07 -4.84 16.76
C MET A 133 10.32 -6.31 17.05
N GLN A 134 11.59 -6.74 17.09
CA GLN A 134 11.92 -8.11 17.52
C GLN A 134 11.40 -8.36 18.93
N ARG A 135 11.68 -7.44 19.86
CA ARG A 135 11.15 -7.51 21.22
C ARG A 135 9.64 -7.49 21.24
N TRP A 136 9.00 -6.58 20.50
CA TRP A 136 7.54 -6.51 20.45
C TRP A 136 6.90 -7.81 19.99
N VAL A 137 7.38 -8.40 18.89
CA VAL A 137 6.84 -9.67 18.40
C VAL A 137 7.10 -10.80 19.39
N ASN A 138 8.27 -10.87 20.04
CA ASN A 138 8.52 -11.91 21.04
C ASN A 138 7.56 -11.80 22.25
N GLU A 139 7.12 -10.58 22.59
CA GLU A 139 6.14 -10.33 23.66
C GLU A 139 4.68 -10.52 23.20
N ASN A 140 4.39 -10.42 21.90
CA ASN A 140 3.02 -10.31 21.35
C ASN A 140 2.81 -11.13 20.06
N ALA A 141 3.53 -12.25 19.89
CA ALA A 141 3.52 -13.00 18.64
C ALA A 141 2.09 -13.45 18.26
N PRO A 142 1.57 -13.05 17.09
CA PRO A 142 0.26 -13.50 16.67
C PRO A 142 0.29 -15.01 16.29
N PRO A 143 -0.84 -15.73 16.32
CA PRO A 143 -0.86 -17.19 16.08
C PRO A 143 -0.22 -17.64 14.76
N GLN A 144 -0.33 -16.83 13.71
CA GLN A 144 0.25 -17.08 12.40
C GLN A 144 1.76 -16.76 12.31
N TRP A 145 2.37 -16.20 13.36
CA TRP A 145 3.77 -15.78 13.33
C TRP A 145 4.70 -16.99 13.21
N ASN A 146 5.57 -16.98 12.21
CA ASN A 146 6.68 -17.91 12.15
C ASN A 146 7.90 -17.30 12.85
N PRO A 147 8.45 -17.92 13.91
CA PRO A 147 9.64 -17.41 14.61
C PRO A 147 10.86 -17.19 13.69
N ASN A 148 10.94 -17.87 12.55
CA ASN A 148 11.99 -17.66 11.55
C ASN A 148 11.91 -16.28 10.87
N TRP A 149 10.80 -15.56 11.01
CA TRP A 149 10.65 -14.18 10.52
C TRP A 149 11.27 -13.14 11.47
N THR A 150 11.36 -13.44 12.77
CA THR A 150 11.83 -12.50 13.79
C THR A 150 13.21 -11.90 13.48
N PRO A 151 14.22 -12.66 13.03
CA PRO A 151 15.54 -12.09 12.71
C PRO A 151 15.54 -11.02 11.61
N PHE A 152 14.48 -10.92 10.80
CA PHE A 152 14.36 -9.94 9.73
C PHE A 152 13.67 -8.64 10.16
N LEU A 153 13.15 -8.58 11.40
CA LEU A 153 12.58 -7.36 11.97
C LEU A 153 13.67 -6.48 12.59
N PRO A 154 13.46 -5.15 12.65
CA PRO A 154 14.40 -4.26 13.32
C PRO A 154 14.40 -4.48 14.84
N ALA A 155 15.60 -4.55 15.41
CA ALA A 155 15.83 -4.47 16.85
C ALA A 155 16.26 -3.04 17.30
N ASP A 156 16.54 -2.17 16.33
CA ASP A 156 16.87 -0.75 16.49
C ASP A 156 16.79 -0.05 15.11
N ARG A 157 17.07 1.25 15.04
CA ARG A 157 17.22 2.03 13.80
C ARG A 157 18.36 1.52 12.94
N ASP A 158 19.52 1.30 13.55
CA ASP A 158 20.76 0.85 12.91
C ASP A 158 21.14 -0.56 13.40
N ALA A 159 20.15 -1.46 13.43
CA ALA A 159 20.37 -2.83 13.88
C ALA A 159 21.38 -3.56 12.97
N GLY A 160 22.12 -4.49 13.57
CA GLY A 160 23.20 -5.22 12.90
C GLY A 160 22.75 -6.03 11.67
N ALA A 161 23.76 -6.49 10.92
CA ALA A 161 23.53 -7.24 9.70
C ALA A 161 23.25 -8.72 9.97
N LEU A 162 22.28 -9.27 9.23
CA LEU A 162 21.97 -10.69 9.17
C LEU A 162 22.72 -11.32 7.98
N LEU A 163 23.38 -12.46 8.20
CA LEU A 163 23.96 -13.24 7.10
C LEU A 163 22.83 -13.94 6.33
N VAL A 164 22.57 -13.46 5.12
CA VAL A 164 21.64 -14.07 4.20
C VAL A 164 22.41 -14.96 3.24
N LYS A 165 22.00 -16.23 3.19
CA LYS A 165 22.59 -17.20 2.28
C LYS A 165 22.31 -16.85 0.82
N LYS A 166 23.28 -17.07 -0.06
CA LYS A 166 23.18 -16.72 -1.48
C LYS A 166 21.99 -17.35 -2.21
N GLU A 167 21.57 -18.55 -1.81
CA GLU A 167 20.39 -19.21 -2.37
C GLU A 167 19.08 -18.43 -2.11
N ASN A 168 19.09 -17.53 -1.14
CA ASN A 168 17.95 -16.66 -0.82
C ASN A 168 18.12 -15.24 -1.41
N LEU A 169 19.18 -15.00 -2.19
CA LEU A 169 19.52 -13.70 -2.79
C LEU A 169 19.38 -13.77 -4.31
N GLY A 170 18.63 -12.84 -4.91
CA GLY A 170 18.43 -12.76 -6.36
C GLY A 170 17.62 -13.91 -7.02
N ASP A 171 17.27 -13.71 -8.29
CA ASP A 171 16.45 -14.63 -9.08
C ASP A 171 17.24 -15.89 -9.48
N PRO A 172 16.83 -17.10 -9.08
CA PRO A 172 17.53 -18.33 -9.44
C PRO A 172 17.34 -18.69 -10.92
N ARG A 173 16.47 -17.99 -11.66
CA ARG A 173 16.34 -18.19 -13.11
C ARG A 173 17.63 -17.76 -13.82
N PRO A 174 18.04 -18.46 -14.90
CA PRO A 174 19.14 -18.01 -15.73
C PRO A 174 18.82 -16.59 -16.23
N ALA A 175 19.59 -15.61 -15.76
CA ALA A 175 19.42 -14.23 -16.19
C ALA A 175 19.67 -14.14 -17.71
N PRO A 176 18.85 -13.43 -18.49
CA PRO A 176 19.36 -12.86 -19.74
C PRO A 176 20.53 -11.94 -19.38
N ASP A 177 21.54 -11.84 -20.26
CA ASP A 177 22.88 -11.24 -20.06
C ASP A 177 22.96 -9.83 -19.43
N SER A 178 21.83 -9.20 -19.10
CA SER A 178 21.70 -7.85 -18.53
C SER A 178 21.07 -7.78 -17.12
N MET A 179 20.64 -8.88 -16.51
CA MET A 179 20.19 -8.88 -15.11
C MET A 179 21.36 -9.17 -14.16
N GLN A 180 21.51 -8.33 -13.12
CA GLN A 180 22.56 -8.45 -12.11
C GLN A 180 22.64 -9.90 -11.61
N PRO A 181 23.82 -10.55 -11.69
CA PRO A 181 23.96 -11.96 -11.31
C PRO A 181 23.59 -12.14 -9.83
N VAL A 182 22.90 -13.24 -9.53
CA VAL A 182 22.74 -13.75 -8.17
C VAL A 182 24.10 -13.66 -7.46
N PRO A 183 24.19 -13.06 -6.26
CA PRO A 183 25.44 -12.99 -5.53
C PRO A 183 26.10 -14.37 -5.44
N THR A 184 27.40 -14.45 -5.74
CA THR A 184 28.12 -15.73 -5.73
C THR A 184 28.43 -16.24 -4.32
N SER A 185 28.26 -15.38 -3.32
CA SER A 185 28.47 -15.64 -1.90
C SER A 185 27.33 -15.09 -1.04
N ASP A 186 27.20 -15.63 0.17
CA ASP A 186 26.32 -15.10 1.21
C ASP A 186 26.61 -13.61 1.45
N GLN A 187 25.58 -12.85 1.82
CA GLN A 187 25.66 -11.40 2.01
C GLN A 187 25.16 -11.02 3.40
N ASN A 188 25.86 -10.11 4.05
CA ASN A 188 25.38 -9.44 5.25
C ASN A 188 24.36 -8.37 4.86
N LYS A 189 23.16 -8.41 5.43
CA LYS A 189 22.07 -7.46 5.16
C LYS A 189 21.63 -6.77 6.44
N HIS A 190 21.66 -5.44 6.48
CA HIS A 190 21.17 -4.68 7.63
C HIS A 190 19.66 -4.87 7.82
N THR A 191 19.25 -4.99 9.08
CA THR A 191 17.85 -5.23 9.47
C THR A 191 17.25 -4.07 10.26
N GLY A 192 18.03 -3.02 10.54
CA GLY A 192 17.56 -1.84 11.25
C GLY A 192 16.46 -1.09 10.49
N SER A 193 15.63 -0.33 11.21
CA SER A 193 14.52 0.39 10.57
C SER A 193 14.97 1.43 9.54
N ASP A 194 16.22 1.90 9.60
CA ASP A 194 16.83 2.78 8.59
C ASP A 194 17.06 2.06 7.24
N TYR A 195 16.91 0.73 7.20
CA TYR A 195 17.20 -0.14 6.06
C TYR A 195 15.98 -0.94 5.56
N GLN A 196 14.87 -0.93 6.31
CA GLN A 196 13.70 -1.79 6.05
C GLN A 196 12.88 -1.37 4.83
N PHE A 197 12.80 -0.07 4.54
CA PHE A 197 11.92 0.49 3.52
C PHE A 197 12.65 0.87 2.21
N ASN A 198 13.85 0.31 2.00
CA ASN A 198 14.71 0.58 0.85
C ASN A 198 15.43 -0.72 0.42
N ALA A 199 16.31 -0.64 -0.59
CA ALA A 199 16.87 -1.78 -1.31
C ALA A 199 17.94 -2.60 -0.57
N GLU A 200 18.19 -2.42 0.73
CA GLU A 200 19.29 -3.18 1.35
C GLU A 200 18.87 -4.62 1.66
N LEU A 201 17.65 -4.81 2.17
CA LEU A 201 17.07 -6.11 2.51
C LEU A 201 16.52 -6.84 1.27
N LEU A 202 17.35 -6.94 0.22
CA LEU A 202 17.09 -7.71 -1.00
C LEU A 202 17.17 -9.22 -0.73
N LEU A 203 16.18 -9.77 -0.05
CA LEU A 203 15.87 -11.19 -0.14
C LEU A 203 15.12 -11.40 -1.45
N TYR A 204 15.39 -12.49 -2.17
CA TYR A 204 14.67 -12.80 -3.41
C TYR A 204 13.20 -13.16 -3.15
N LEU A 205 12.43 -12.11 -2.99
CA LEU A 205 11.05 -11.99 -3.38
C LEU A 205 11.12 -11.01 -4.56
N HIS A 206 10.73 -11.42 -5.78
CA HIS A 206 10.41 -10.45 -6.83
C HIS A 206 9.38 -9.49 -6.23
N GLY A 207 9.81 -8.27 -5.89
CA GLY A 207 9.04 -7.47 -4.93
C GLY A 207 9.84 -6.50 -4.05
N ASN A 208 11.16 -6.62 -3.93
CA ASN A 208 11.94 -5.74 -3.03
C ASN A 208 13.04 -4.92 -3.72
N ASN A 209 13.00 -4.79 -5.06
CA ASN A 209 13.98 -3.96 -5.79
C ASN A 209 13.61 -2.47 -5.75
N CYS A 210 13.46 -1.98 -4.52
CA CYS A 210 12.94 -0.68 -4.19
C CYS A 210 14.08 0.23 -3.75
N GLY A 211 14.66 0.99 -4.67
CA GLY A 211 15.67 1.96 -4.30
C GLY A 211 15.69 3.17 -5.20
N THR A 212 15.82 4.35 -4.58
CA THR A 212 15.97 5.63 -5.28
C THR A 212 17.41 6.09 -5.20
N GLN A 213 18.28 5.29 -5.80
CA GLN A 213 19.65 5.70 -6.06
C GLN A 213 19.72 6.58 -7.31
N GLN A 214 20.79 7.36 -7.45
CA GLN A 214 21.07 8.16 -8.63
C GLN A 214 21.05 7.25 -9.88
N GLN A 215 20.36 7.69 -10.94
CA GLN A 215 20.14 6.91 -12.17
C GLN A 215 19.27 5.65 -12.01
N SER A 216 18.55 5.48 -10.89
CA SER A 216 17.52 4.45 -10.75
C SER A 216 16.11 5.03 -10.89
N TYR A 217 15.14 4.12 -10.93
CA TYR A 217 13.72 4.43 -11.05
C TYR A 217 12.96 3.71 -9.93
N GLY A 218 13.41 3.78 -8.68
CA GLY A 218 12.65 3.22 -7.55
C GLY A 218 11.60 4.19 -7.01
N PHE A 219 10.68 3.67 -6.21
CA PHE A 219 9.52 4.42 -5.70
C PHE A 219 9.27 4.26 -4.18
N PRO A 220 10.26 4.04 -3.27
CA PRO A 220 9.92 3.84 -1.86
C PRO A 220 9.17 5.05 -1.31
N THR A 221 7.98 4.81 -0.77
CA THR A 221 7.07 5.82 -0.24
C THR A 221 7.32 6.11 1.24
N PHE A 222 8.17 5.35 1.92
CA PHE A 222 8.62 5.75 3.25
C PHE A 222 9.64 6.87 3.14
N PHE A 223 9.35 8.01 3.76
CA PHE A 223 10.32 9.10 3.85
C PHE A 223 11.41 8.78 4.87
N TYR A 224 12.67 8.79 4.40
CA TYR A 224 13.85 8.85 5.24
C TYR A 224 14.44 10.27 5.27
N PRO A 225 14.89 10.73 6.45
CA PRO A 225 15.74 11.91 6.56
C PRO A 225 17.01 11.81 5.69
N GLY A 226 17.54 12.96 5.27
CA GLY A 226 18.70 13.02 4.38
C GLY A 226 19.98 12.41 4.99
N ASP A 227 20.15 12.47 6.31
CA ASP A 227 21.25 11.83 7.03
C ASP A 227 21.12 10.29 7.03
N VAL A 228 19.90 9.75 7.12
CA VAL A 228 19.65 8.30 6.97
C VAL A 228 19.95 7.87 5.54
N LEU A 229 19.47 8.61 4.53
CA LEU A 229 19.76 8.31 3.12
C LEU A 229 21.27 8.37 2.82
N ALA A 230 22.00 9.30 3.44
CA ALA A 230 23.45 9.40 3.28
C ALA A 230 24.19 8.17 3.80
N LYS A 231 23.69 7.48 4.85
CA LYS A 231 24.26 6.21 5.34
C LYS A 231 24.15 5.07 4.32
N LEU A 232 23.11 5.11 3.47
CA LEU A 232 22.86 4.08 2.46
C LEU A 232 23.79 4.21 1.24
N ASN A 233 24.59 5.28 1.15
CA ASN A 233 25.54 5.47 0.07
C ASN A 233 26.69 4.46 0.17
N VAL A 234 26.75 3.52 -0.76
CA VAL A 234 27.79 2.47 -0.80
C VAL A 234 28.49 2.49 -2.16
N GLY A 235 29.82 2.68 -2.15
CA GLY A 235 30.62 2.73 -3.38
C GLY A 235 30.20 3.88 -4.29
N THR A 236 29.75 3.55 -5.50
CA THR A 236 29.23 4.54 -6.48
C THR A 236 27.73 4.75 -6.37
N THR A 237 27.03 3.97 -5.55
CA THR A 237 25.60 4.09 -5.34
C THR A 237 25.31 5.23 -4.37
N THR A 238 24.56 6.23 -4.84
CA THR A 238 24.17 7.41 -4.06
C THR A 238 22.65 7.50 -3.96
N PHE A 239 22.10 7.66 -2.76
CA PHE A 239 20.70 7.92 -2.46
C PHE A 239 20.52 9.41 -2.15
N PRO A 240 20.06 10.22 -3.12
CA PRO A 240 19.86 11.65 -2.90
C PRO A 240 18.74 11.90 -1.88
N PRO A 241 18.79 13.01 -1.12
CA PRO A 241 17.66 13.49 -0.34
C PRO A 241 16.39 13.62 -1.19
N ARG A 242 15.24 13.34 -0.58
CA ARG A 242 13.93 13.58 -1.19
C ARG A 242 13.71 15.08 -1.36
N ALA A 243 13.33 15.50 -2.57
CA ALA A 243 12.97 16.90 -2.83
C ALA A 243 11.54 17.17 -2.36
N ASP A 244 11.25 18.39 -1.89
CA ASP A 244 9.88 18.76 -1.54
C ASP A 244 8.98 18.86 -2.79
N GLY A 245 7.69 18.59 -2.59
CA GLY A 245 6.65 18.67 -3.62
C GLY A 245 5.97 20.03 -3.66
N LYS A 246 4.96 20.16 -4.52
CA LYS A 246 4.03 21.30 -4.53
C LYS A 246 2.58 20.84 -4.69
N ASP A 247 1.64 21.55 -4.09
CA ASP A 247 0.20 21.34 -4.30
C ASP A 247 -0.27 21.97 -5.63
N ASP A 248 -1.57 21.83 -5.92
CA ASP A 248 -2.22 22.39 -7.11
C ASP A 248 -2.15 23.92 -7.18
N ASN A 249 -1.95 24.58 -6.04
CA ASN A 249 -1.79 26.04 -5.92
C ASN A 249 -0.31 26.47 -5.99
N GLY A 250 0.62 25.52 -6.14
CA GLY A 250 2.07 25.76 -6.18
C GLY A 250 2.73 25.98 -4.82
N VAL A 251 2.02 25.73 -3.71
CA VAL A 251 2.55 25.79 -2.34
C VAL A 251 3.47 24.59 -2.11
N LEU A 252 4.63 24.83 -1.49
CA LEU A 252 5.59 23.78 -1.18
C LEU A 252 5.01 22.81 -0.14
N ILE A 253 5.07 21.51 -0.41
CA ILE A 253 4.72 20.46 0.54
C ILE A 253 5.99 19.69 0.90
N PRO A 254 6.36 19.58 2.18
CA PRO A 254 7.50 18.77 2.60
C PRO A 254 7.40 17.32 2.11
N ALA A 255 8.51 16.74 1.67
CA ALA A 255 8.51 15.37 1.17
C ALA A 255 8.02 14.33 2.20
N SER A 256 8.32 14.55 3.48
CA SER A 256 7.82 13.69 4.56
C SER A 256 6.30 13.67 4.62
N GLU A 257 5.67 14.84 4.53
CA GLU A 257 4.21 14.97 4.61
C GLU A 257 3.54 14.37 3.39
N HIS A 258 4.11 14.61 2.21
CA HIS A 258 3.55 14.10 0.96
C HIS A 258 3.66 12.58 0.85
N LEU A 259 4.75 12.00 1.35
CA LEU A 259 4.99 10.57 1.25
C LEU A 259 4.18 9.78 2.29
N ASP A 260 3.90 10.35 3.45
CA ASP A 260 3.13 9.67 4.51
C ASP A 260 1.67 9.37 4.09
N VAL A 261 1.10 10.10 3.14
CA VAL A 261 -0.25 9.82 2.63
C VAL A 261 -0.29 8.71 1.58
N LYS A 262 0.86 8.30 1.04
CA LYS A 262 0.95 7.31 -0.02
C LYS A 262 0.80 5.90 0.52
N SER A 263 0.37 4.98 -0.34
CA SER A 263 0.44 3.56 -0.03
C SER A 263 1.86 3.17 0.33
N MET A 264 1.99 2.44 1.44
CA MET A 264 3.25 1.86 1.84
C MET A 264 3.66 0.84 0.79
N ASN A 265 4.85 1.01 0.24
CA ASN A 265 5.49 0.02 -0.60
C ASN A 265 6.88 -0.33 -0.07
N CYS A 266 7.54 -1.32 -0.67
CA CYS A 266 8.94 -1.61 -0.33
C CYS A 266 9.13 -1.99 1.15
N ILE A 267 8.08 -2.57 1.74
CA ILE A 267 8.06 -3.07 3.11
C ILE A 267 8.10 -4.59 3.08
N THR A 268 8.80 -5.18 4.05
CA THR A 268 8.96 -6.64 4.10
C THR A 268 7.68 -7.34 4.56
N ASN A 269 7.52 -8.59 4.08
CA ASN A 269 6.58 -9.61 4.57
C ASN A 269 6.31 -9.54 6.08
N ALA A 270 7.41 -9.70 6.81
CA ALA A 270 7.43 -9.78 8.27
C ALA A 270 6.99 -8.48 8.93
N MET A 271 7.43 -7.33 8.40
CA MET A 271 7.02 -6.01 8.88
C MET A 271 5.51 -5.79 8.74
N LEU A 272 4.91 -6.19 7.62
CA LEU A 272 3.47 -6.08 7.40
C LEU A 272 2.66 -6.96 8.36
N VAL A 273 3.12 -8.20 8.63
CA VAL A 273 2.47 -9.07 9.62
C VAL A 273 2.58 -8.49 11.03
N ALA A 274 3.77 -8.02 11.41
CA ALA A 274 3.98 -7.40 12.73
C ALA A 274 3.13 -6.12 12.88
N PHE A 275 3.09 -5.29 11.84
CA PHE A 275 2.25 -4.09 11.78
C PHE A 275 0.78 -4.46 11.98
N CYS A 276 0.22 -5.39 11.19
CA CYS A 276 -1.19 -5.72 11.31
C CYS A 276 -1.56 -6.35 12.66
N ALA A 277 -0.65 -7.15 13.24
CA ALA A 277 -0.83 -7.69 14.58
C ALA A 277 -0.85 -6.59 15.64
N TRP A 278 0.02 -5.58 15.52
CA TRP A 278 0.01 -4.40 16.39
C TRP A 278 -1.24 -3.54 16.19
N ASP A 279 -1.71 -3.44 14.95
CA ASP A 279 -2.86 -2.64 14.54
C ASP A 279 -4.22 -3.33 14.80
N GLY A 280 -4.22 -4.43 15.56
CA GLY A 280 -5.42 -5.12 16.04
C GLY A 280 -6.02 -6.16 15.09
N GLY A 281 -5.23 -6.70 14.15
CA GLY A 281 -5.68 -7.69 13.18
C GLY A 281 -4.59 -8.67 12.74
N GLN A 282 -4.69 -9.13 11.50
CA GLN A 282 -3.63 -9.88 10.84
C GLN A 282 -3.44 -9.38 9.41
N LEU A 283 -2.29 -9.63 8.80
CA LEU A 283 -2.12 -9.42 7.37
C LEU A 283 -3.16 -10.25 6.61
N ALA A 284 -3.78 -9.67 5.58
CA ALA A 284 -4.77 -10.37 4.77
C ALA A 284 -4.24 -11.73 4.28
N THR A 285 -5.10 -12.74 4.27
CA THR A 285 -4.76 -14.04 3.67
C THR A 285 -4.96 -14.00 2.17
N GLU A 286 -4.33 -14.92 1.46
CA GLU A 286 -4.62 -15.07 0.04
C GLU A 286 -6.09 -15.41 -0.24
N GLU A 287 -6.72 -16.20 0.64
CA GLU A 287 -8.10 -16.65 0.44
C GLU A 287 -9.08 -15.48 0.50
N VAL A 288 -8.91 -14.54 1.44
CA VAL A 288 -9.80 -13.37 1.54
C VAL A 288 -9.60 -12.40 0.37
N LEU A 289 -8.35 -12.19 -0.06
CA LEU A 289 -8.06 -11.34 -1.22
C LEU A 289 -8.60 -11.95 -2.50
N ASP A 290 -8.43 -13.26 -2.70
CA ASP A 290 -8.94 -13.97 -3.87
C ASP A 290 -10.48 -13.99 -3.85
N TYR A 291 -11.11 -14.11 -2.67
CA TYR A 291 -12.56 -14.01 -2.51
C TYR A 291 -13.11 -12.63 -2.88
N VAL A 292 -12.58 -11.56 -2.27
CA VAL A 292 -13.06 -10.18 -2.49
C VAL A 292 -12.91 -9.77 -3.95
N THR A 293 -11.81 -10.18 -4.59
CA THR A 293 -11.54 -9.86 -6.00
C THR A 293 -12.19 -10.81 -7.00
N GLY A 294 -12.92 -11.85 -6.54
CA GLY A 294 -13.51 -12.86 -7.42
C GLY A 294 -12.46 -13.64 -8.25
N THR A 295 -11.24 -13.77 -7.74
CA THR A 295 -10.14 -14.38 -8.49
C THR A 295 -10.23 -15.90 -8.49
N PRO A 296 -10.09 -16.55 -9.66
CA PRO A 296 -10.00 -18.00 -9.72
C PRO A 296 -8.80 -18.55 -8.94
N ALA A 297 -9.05 -19.49 -8.02
CA ALA A 297 -7.99 -20.16 -7.25
C ALA A 297 -6.92 -20.83 -8.12
N SER A 298 -7.26 -21.21 -9.36
CA SER A 298 -6.34 -21.81 -10.34
C SER A 298 -5.16 -20.91 -10.72
N LEU A 299 -5.25 -19.60 -10.45
CA LEU A 299 -4.17 -18.67 -10.75
C LEU A 299 -3.04 -18.71 -9.72
N GLY A 300 -3.30 -19.12 -8.47
CA GLY A 300 -2.29 -19.29 -7.40
C GLY A 300 -1.54 -18.00 -7.02
N ASP A 301 -0.20 -18.01 -7.13
CA ASP A 301 0.69 -16.85 -6.89
C ASP A 301 1.45 -16.41 -8.16
N LYS A 302 0.92 -16.76 -9.34
CA LYS A 302 1.56 -16.42 -10.62
C LYS A 302 1.55 -14.91 -10.85
N ALA A 303 2.68 -14.39 -11.31
CA ALA A 303 2.81 -12.99 -11.72
C ALA A 303 1.92 -12.67 -12.93
N GLY A 304 1.35 -11.46 -12.95
CA GLY A 304 0.52 -10.95 -14.03
C GLY A 304 -0.99 -11.04 -13.78
N CYS A 305 -1.77 -10.59 -14.75
CA CYS A 305 -3.21 -10.35 -14.60
C CYS A 305 -4.07 -11.59 -14.76
N GLY A 306 -3.51 -12.79 -14.80
CA GLY A 306 -4.31 -14.03 -14.84
C GLY A 306 -5.16 -14.24 -16.09
N THR A 307 -5.18 -13.31 -17.04
CA THR A 307 -5.94 -13.36 -18.30
C THR A 307 -5.41 -14.42 -19.30
N GLN A 308 -4.28 -15.06 -19.00
CA GLN A 308 -3.54 -15.93 -19.91
C GLN A 308 -3.46 -17.41 -19.47
N SER A 309 -4.40 -17.92 -18.68
CA SER A 309 -4.29 -19.29 -18.13
C SER A 309 -4.16 -20.42 -19.18
N ASN A 310 -4.42 -20.14 -20.46
CA ASN A 310 -4.30 -21.10 -21.57
C ASN A 310 -3.20 -20.77 -22.60
N GLY A 311 -2.32 -19.81 -22.33
CA GLY A 311 -1.15 -19.55 -23.19
C GLY A 311 -1.43 -18.97 -24.58
N THR A 312 -2.69 -18.67 -24.93
CA THR A 312 -3.00 -17.82 -26.08
C THR A 312 -2.72 -16.37 -25.73
N ASP A 313 -1.75 -15.80 -26.42
CA ASP A 313 -1.38 -14.38 -26.40
C ASP A 313 -1.47 -13.90 -27.85
N PRO A 314 -2.47 -13.08 -28.24
CA PRO A 314 -3.48 -12.42 -27.39
C PRO A 314 -4.58 -13.34 -26.80
N PRO A 315 -5.30 -12.88 -25.75
CA PRO A 315 -6.53 -13.50 -25.30
C PRO A 315 -7.60 -13.45 -26.42
N GLU A 316 -8.29 -14.56 -26.65
CA GLU A 316 -9.21 -14.75 -27.78
C GLU A 316 -10.70 -14.69 -27.38
N THR A 317 -10.99 -14.62 -26.07
CA THR A 317 -12.35 -14.65 -25.53
C THR A 317 -12.61 -13.56 -24.49
N ASP A 318 -13.87 -13.13 -24.37
CA ASP A 318 -14.30 -12.17 -23.35
C ASP A 318 -13.97 -12.63 -21.91
N ALA A 319 -14.05 -13.93 -21.65
CA ALA A 319 -13.68 -14.51 -20.37
C ALA A 319 -12.18 -14.33 -20.06
N GLN A 320 -11.32 -14.39 -21.08
CA GLN A 320 -9.90 -14.10 -20.93
C GLN A 320 -9.63 -12.60 -20.75
N MET A 321 -10.48 -11.72 -21.26
CA MET A 321 -10.34 -10.27 -21.07
C MET A 321 -10.88 -9.76 -19.72
N LYS A 322 -11.82 -10.48 -19.11
CA LYS A 322 -12.57 -10.05 -17.90
C LYS A 322 -12.32 -10.93 -16.65
N GLY A 323 -11.73 -12.12 -16.79
CA GLY A 323 -11.62 -13.13 -15.73
C GLY A 323 -10.30 -13.13 -14.95
N GLY A 324 -9.62 -12.00 -14.88
CA GLY A 324 -8.24 -11.88 -14.37
C GLY A 324 -8.11 -11.36 -12.94
N ARG A 325 -6.86 -11.08 -12.53
CA ARG A 325 -6.50 -10.48 -11.23
C ARG A 325 -6.55 -8.95 -11.19
N CYS A 326 -6.75 -8.34 -12.35
CA CYS A 326 -6.61 -6.91 -12.60
C CYS A 326 -7.95 -6.35 -13.06
N ALA A 327 -8.09 -5.02 -13.03
CA ALA A 327 -9.26 -4.36 -13.60
C ALA A 327 -9.46 -4.72 -15.08
N ASP A 328 -10.70 -4.65 -15.54
CA ASP A 328 -11.04 -4.87 -16.94
C ASP A 328 -10.23 -3.91 -17.83
N LEU A 329 -9.62 -4.45 -18.89
CA LEU A 329 -8.72 -3.67 -19.76
C LEU A 329 -9.41 -2.49 -20.46
N ASP A 330 -10.72 -2.57 -20.69
CA ASP A 330 -11.52 -1.50 -21.28
C ASP A 330 -11.82 -0.34 -20.30
N LYS A 331 -11.68 -0.59 -19.00
CA LYS A 331 -11.77 0.43 -17.93
C LYS A 331 -10.41 1.08 -17.66
N ILE A 332 -9.32 0.41 -17.97
CA ILE A 332 -7.97 0.96 -17.85
C ILE A 332 -7.66 1.77 -19.11
N ASN A 333 -7.61 3.10 -19.00
CA ASN A 333 -7.05 3.89 -20.08
C ASN A 333 -5.53 3.69 -20.07
N ALA A 334 -4.97 3.16 -21.16
CA ALA A 334 -3.53 3.00 -21.28
C ALA A 334 -2.82 4.33 -20.99
N THR A 335 -2.08 4.34 -19.90
CA THR A 335 -1.32 5.49 -19.45
C THR A 335 -0.18 5.73 -20.43
N PHE A 336 -0.04 6.96 -20.93
CA PHE A 336 1.25 7.41 -21.45
C PHE A 336 2.22 7.49 -20.26
N ASP A 337 3.32 6.75 -20.35
CA ASP A 337 4.36 6.71 -19.33
C ASP A 337 4.98 8.10 -19.11
N ALA A 338 5.18 8.48 -17.85
CA ALA A 338 5.77 9.75 -17.39
C ALA A 338 7.30 9.78 -17.58
N GLY A 339 7.77 9.28 -18.72
CA GLY A 339 9.19 9.16 -19.11
C GLY A 339 9.50 9.58 -20.54
N GLY A 340 8.51 9.60 -21.45
CA GLY A 340 8.58 10.34 -22.72
C GLY A 340 7.92 11.70 -22.55
N GLN A 341 8.39 12.75 -23.26
CA GLN A 341 7.80 14.09 -23.25
C GLN A 341 6.29 14.02 -22.99
N LEU A 342 5.88 14.49 -21.81
CA LEU A 342 4.49 14.42 -21.38
C LEU A 342 3.61 14.91 -22.53
N PRO A 343 2.53 14.20 -22.88
CA PRO A 343 1.49 14.86 -23.64
C PRO A 343 1.10 16.10 -22.83
N ARG A 344 1.08 17.25 -23.50
CA ARG A 344 0.75 18.55 -22.88
C ARG A 344 -0.53 18.40 -22.02
N PRO A 345 -0.71 19.19 -20.95
CA PRO A 345 -1.88 19.08 -20.06
C PRO A 345 -3.25 19.03 -20.76
N ASP A 346 -3.35 19.52 -22.00
CA ASP A 346 -4.53 19.55 -22.88
C ASP A 346 -4.64 18.37 -23.87
N HIS A 347 -3.74 17.40 -23.83
CA HIS A 347 -3.74 16.31 -24.80
C HIS A 347 -4.91 15.32 -24.54
N PRO A 348 -5.69 14.95 -25.56
CA PRO A 348 -6.89 14.12 -25.38
C PRO A 348 -6.61 12.71 -24.84
N ALA A 349 -5.38 12.21 -24.92
CA ALA A 349 -4.97 10.94 -24.29
C ALA A 349 -4.61 11.06 -22.79
N ASN A 350 -4.50 12.28 -22.25
CA ASN A 350 -4.17 12.56 -20.84
C ASN A 350 -5.42 12.72 -19.96
N THR A 351 -6.53 12.10 -20.37
CA THR A 351 -7.86 12.31 -19.77
C THR A 351 -8.11 11.49 -18.50
N TYR A 352 -7.23 10.54 -18.16
CA TYR A 352 -7.53 9.50 -17.16
C TYR A 352 -6.35 9.11 -16.26
N ASN A 353 -5.19 9.76 -16.40
CA ASN A 353 -4.03 9.48 -15.56
C ASN A 353 -4.20 10.14 -14.18
N TYR A 354 -3.62 9.55 -13.13
CA TYR A 354 -3.34 10.29 -11.91
C TYR A 354 -2.45 11.48 -12.26
N MET A 355 -3.06 12.68 -12.33
CA MET A 355 -2.36 13.91 -12.65
C MET A 355 -1.66 14.41 -11.40
N PHE A 356 -0.42 13.98 -11.20
CA PHE A 356 0.44 14.63 -10.22
C PHE A 356 1.09 15.89 -10.83
N PRO A 357 1.18 17.02 -10.12
CA PRO A 357 1.93 18.19 -10.60
C PRO A 357 3.40 17.83 -10.86
N PHE A 358 3.80 17.81 -12.13
CA PHE A 358 5.16 17.46 -12.55
C PHE A 358 6.13 18.61 -12.26
N LEU A 359 7.21 18.31 -11.54
CA LEU A 359 8.37 19.20 -11.38
C LEU A 359 9.35 18.91 -12.52
N GLY A 360 9.84 19.97 -13.17
CA GLY A 360 10.79 19.87 -14.28
C GLY A 360 12.06 19.07 -13.95
N ASP A 361 12.75 18.65 -15.02
CA ASP A 361 13.85 17.68 -15.19
C ASP A 361 14.99 17.57 -14.13
N ALA A 362 15.00 18.35 -13.06
CA ALA A 362 16.05 18.36 -12.04
C ALA A 362 16.04 17.15 -11.08
N VAL A 363 14.97 16.35 -11.02
CA VAL A 363 14.86 15.13 -10.19
C VAL A 363 14.29 13.94 -10.97
N SER A 364 14.79 13.71 -12.20
CA SER A 364 14.30 12.70 -13.15
C SER A 364 14.26 11.23 -12.66
N HIS A 365 14.73 10.94 -11.44
CA HIS A 365 14.93 9.59 -10.89
C HIS A 365 14.04 9.24 -9.68
N ASP A 366 13.49 10.24 -8.97
CA ASP A 366 12.57 9.97 -7.87
C ASP A 366 11.12 10.06 -8.36
N LYS A 367 10.50 8.90 -8.47
CA LYS A 367 9.13 8.80 -8.97
C LYS A 367 8.15 8.39 -7.87
N SER A 368 8.57 8.30 -6.59
CA SER A 368 7.69 7.97 -5.46
C SER A 368 6.40 8.80 -5.42
N TRP A 369 6.47 10.05 -5.88
CA TRP A 369 5.37 11.01 -6.07
C TRP A 369 4.23 10.53 -6.97
N VAL A 370 4.53 9.65 -7.94
CA VAL A 370 3.52 9.13 -8.89
C VAL A 370 2.71 7.96 -8.33
N ILE A 371 3.13 7.40 -7.19
CA ILE A 371 2.28 6.45 -6.46
C ILE A 371 1.10 7.23 -5.91
N ALA A 372 -0.11 6.75 -6.16
CA ALA A 372 -1.31 7.39 -5.67
C ALA A 372 -1.44 7.14 -4.16
N ALA A 373 -2.00 8.10 -3.43
CA ALA A 373 -2.54 7.78 -2.12
C ALA A 373 -3.73 6.82 -2.28
N PRO A 374 -4.01 5.94 -1.30
CA PRO A 374 -5.12 5.01 -1.41
C PRO A 374 -6.45 5.71 -1.70
N GLY A 375 -7.21 5.20 -2.65
CA GLY A 375 -8.48 5.77 -3.11
C GLY A 375 -8.36 6.86 -4.16
N ARG A 376 -7.15 7.11 -4.68
CA ARG A 376 -6.88 8.11 -5.74
C ARG A 376 -6.39 7.48 -7.03
N GLY A 377 -6.67 6.21 -7.23
CA GLY A 377 -6.33 5.48 -8.44
C GLY A 377 -6.93 6.06 -9.72
N THR A 378 -6.52 5.46 -10.84
CA THR A 378 -6.93 5.83 -12.20
C THR A 378 -8.45 5.85 -12.33
N TRP A 379 -8.99 6.81 -13.10
CA TRP A 379 -10.43 6.87 -13.39
C TRP A 379 -10.75 6.16 -14.71
N ALA A 380 -11.80 5.36 -14.73
CA ALA A 380 -12.33 4.74 -15.94
C ALA A 380 -13.05 5.77 -16.84
N THR A 381 -13.34 5.38 -18.08
CA THR A 381 -14.03 6.23 -19.08
C THR A 381 -15.41 6.71 -18.63
N ASN A 382 -16.08 5.92 -17.77
CA ASN A 382 -17.35 6.26 -17.14
C ASN A 382 -17.19 7.14 -15.87
N LYS A 383 -15.98 7.59 -15.54
CA LYS A 383 -15.63 8.37 -14.34
C LYS A 383 -15.81 7.64 -13.01
N GLU A 384 -15.88 6.31 -13.01
CA GLU A 384 -15.71 5.51 -11.80
C GLU A 384 -14.21 5.25 -11.54
N PRO A 385 -13.76 5.09 -10.30
CA PRO A 385 -12.42 4.59 -10.02
C PRO A 385 -12.20 3.23 -10.71
N ALA A 386 -11.14 3.12 -11.52
CA ALA A 386 -10.86 1.93 -12.31
C ALA A 386 -10.35 0.76 -11.47
N ASP A 387 -9.88 1.03 -10.26
CA ASP A 387 -9.20 0.08 -9.37
C ASP A 387 -10.03 -0.36 -8.15
N MET A 388 -11.33 -0.09 -8.19
CA MET A 388 -12.27 -0.47 -7.14
C MET A 388 -12.80 -1.91 -7.32
N VAL A 389 -13.11 -2.56 -6.20
CA VAL A 389 -13.64 -3.93 -6.16
C VAL A 389 -14.87 -3.99 -5.26
N ARG A 390 -15.87 -4.79 -5.67
CA ARG A 390 -17.10 -5.06 -4.90
C ARG A 390 -17.42 -6.55 -4.96
N ILE A 391 -17.98 -7.08 -3.88
CA ILE A 391 -18.59 -8.42 -3.88
C ILE A 391 -19.95 -8.32 -4.57
N ASP A 392 -20.84 -7.47 -4.04
CA ASP A 392 -22.12 -7.15 -4.68
C ASP A 392 -22.14 -5.72 -5.23
N PRO A 393 -22.87 -5.42 -6.33
CA PRO A 393 -22.93 -4.08 -6.91
C PRO A 393 -23.40 -2.96 -5.96
N ALA A 394 -24.20 -3.32 -4.95
CA ALA A 394 -24.71 -2.39 -3.94
C ALA A 394 -23.76 -2.20 -2.74
N ASP A 395 -22.70 -3.01 -2.65
CA ASP A 395 -21.75 -2.90 -1.56
C ASP A 395 -20.84 -1.67 -1.74
N GLU A 396 -20.39 -1.17 -0.59
CA GLU A 396 -19.29 -0.22 -0.57
C GLU A 396 -18.03 -0.88 -1.16
N PRO A 397 -17.30 -0.19 -2.04
CA PRO A 397 -16.13 -0.76 -2.69
C PRO A 397 -14.89 -0.75 -1.80
N TRP A 398 -14.06 -1.79 -1.96
CA TRP A 398 -12.64 -1.70 -1.64
C TRP A 398 -11.93 -0.90 -2.72
N MET A 399 -10.98 -0.07 -2.31
CA MET A 399 -10.22 0.79 -3.20
C MET A 399 -8.86 0.18 -3.48
N ASP A 400 -8.31 0.45 -4.67
CA ASP A 400 -6.93 0.12 -5.08
C ASP A 400 -6.60 -1.38 -5.22
N LEU A 401 -7.52 -2.31 -4.91
CA LEU A 401 -7.33 -3.76 -5.06
C LEU A 401 -7.07 -4.21 -6.51
N HIS A 402 -7.26 -3.33 -7.49
CA HIS A 402 -6.93 -3.54 -8.90
C HIS A 402 -5.97 -2.47 -9.46
N GLY A 403 -5.22 -1.72 -8.64
CA GLY A 403 -4.60 -0.47 -9.12
C GLY A 403 -3.21 -0.13 -8.65
N ASN A 404 -2.99 -0.03 -7.34
CA ASN A 404 -1.95 0.86 -6.81
C ASN A 404 -0.63 0.15 -6.48
N VAL A 405 -0.63 -0.86 -5.60
CA VAL A 405 0.56 -1.70 -5.32
C VAL A 405 0.20 -3.20 -5.30
N MET A 406 1.21 -4.09 -5.34
CA MET A 406 0.91 -5.52 -5.14
C MET A 406 0.61 -5.79 -3.68
N GLU A 407 -0.26 -6.77 -3.44
CA GLU A 407 -0.71 -7.12 -2.09
C GLU A 407 0.11 -8.29 -1.56
N ALA A 408 0.90 -8.03 -0.52
CA ALA A 408 1.47 -9.10 0.28
C ALA A 408 0.35 -9.79 1.07
N ALA A 409 0.40 -11.11 1.14
CA ALA A 409 -0.60 -11.90 1.83
C ALA A 409 0.03 -13.04 2.62
N LEU A 410 -0.68 -13.51 3.64
CA LEU A 410 -0.36 -14.77 4.28
C LEU A 410 -0.82 -15.91 3.37
N LYS A 411 0.09 -16.86 3.12
CA LYS A 411 -0.26 -18.09 2.44
C LYS A 411 -0.84 -19.06 3.45
N THR A 412 -2.06 -19.51 3.20
CA THR A 412 -2.87 -20.25 4.16
C THR A 412 -3.46 -21.51 3.52
N THR A 413 -3.83 -22.46 4.37
CA THR A 413 -4.61 -23.64 3.96
C THR A 413 -5.64 -23.89 5.03
N ASN A 414 -6.92 -23.72 4.68
CA ASN A 414 -8.05 -23.77 5.61
C ASN A 414 -7.87 -22.75 6.76
N GLY A 415 -7.42 -21.54 6.44
CA GLY A 415 -7.17 -20.46 7.41
C GLY A 415 -5.90 -20.60 8.27
N GLN A 416 -5.18 -21.73 8.17
CA GLN A 416 -3.93 -21.93 8.91
C GLN A 416 -2.73 -21.46 8.07
N SER A 417 -1.82 -20.69 8.67
CA SER A 417 -0.60 -20.25 7.98
C SER A 417 0.28 -21.43 7.58
N THR A 418 0.74 -21.41 6.34
CA THR A 418 1.73 -22.36 5.82
C THR A 418 3.17 -21.99 6.20
N GLY A 419 3.37 -20.90 6.95
CA GLY A 419 4.69 -20.33 7.21
C GLY A 419 5.33 -19.65 6.00
N GLN A 420 4.55 -19.46 4.92
CA GLN A 420 4.96 -18.79 3.69
C GLN A 420 4.14 -17.52 3.46
N PHE A 421 4.69 -16.63 2.63
CA PHE A 421 3.97 -15.46 2.13
C PHE A 421 3.51 -15.72 0.69
N ALA A 422 2.37 -15.14 0.34
CA ALA A 422 1.89 -15.00 -1.01
C ALA A 422 2.12 -13.56 -1.49
N MET A 423 2.32 -13.40 -2.79
CA MET A 423 2.32 -12.09 -3.43
C MET A 423 1.18 -12.09 -4.44
N LYS A 424 0.15 -11.30 -4.17
CA LYS A 424 -0.98 -11.16 -5.07
C LYS A 424 -0.69 -10.02 -6.01
N TYR A 425 -0.40 -10.39 -7.25
CA TYR A 425 -0.13 -9.45 -8.33
C TYR A 425 -1.43 -8.78 -8.75
N ARG A 426 -1.77 -7.72 -8.02
CA ARG A 426 -2.99 -6.95 -8.16
C ARG A 426 -2.62 -5.61 -8.77
N GLY A 427 -3.27 -5.30 -9.87
CA GLY A 427 -3.35 -3.95 -10.37
C GLY A 427 -2.31 -3.45 -11.36
N ILE A 428 -2.45 -2.15 -11.61
CA ILE A 428 -1.76 -1.38 -12.66
C ILE A 428 -0.31 -1.09 -12.25
N GLY A 429 0.01 -1.22 -10.97
CA GLY A 429 1.32 -0.96 -10.36
C GLY A 429 2.52 -1.76 -10.91
N TYR A 430 2.38 -2.64 -11.91
CA TYR A 430 3.52 -3.17 -12.69
C TYR A 430 3.68 -2.54 -14.08
N GLN A 431 2.72 -1.74 -14.54
CA GLN A 431 1.97 -2.10 -15.76
C GLN A 431 1.41 -3.50 -15.59
N SER A 432 0.16 -3.63 -15.14
CA SER A 432 -0.61 -4.89 -15.10
C SER A 432 -0.06 -6.00 -16.04
N ALA A 433 0.80 -6.88 -15.51
CA ALA A 433 1.45 -7.98 -16.23
C ALA A 433 2.42 -7.60 -17.37
N ARG A 434 3.43 -8.45 -17.62
CA ARG A 434 3.88 -8.59 -19.01
C ARG A 434 2.67 -9.02 -19.84
N SER A 435 2.26 -8.19 -20.77
CA SER A 435 1.55 -8.65 -21.95
C SER A 435 2.39 -8.20 -23.13
N HIS A 436 2.84 -9.15 -23.94
CA HIS A 436 3.53 -8.88 -25.20
C HIS A 436 2.72 -7.92 -26.10
N LEU A 437 1.40 -7.81 -25.85
CA LEU A 437 0.44 -6.93 -26.51
C LEU A 437 0.65 -5.43 -26.25
N ASN A 438 1.32 -5.05 -25.16
CA ASN A 438 1.54 -3.64 -24.81
C ASN A 438 2.77 -3.02 -25.48
N ILE A 439 3.69 -3.86 -25.98
CA ILE A 439 5.02 -3.43 -26.43
C ILE A 439 5.29 -3.71 -27.90
N ASP A 440 4.58 -4.65 -28.53
CA ASP A 440 4.92 -5.06 -29.89
C ASP A 440 4.04 -4.40 -30.95
N VAL A 441 4.68 -3.81 -31.95
CA VAL A 441 4.05 -3.10 -33.07
C VAL A 441 3.43 -4.06 -34.10
N GLU A 442 3.73 -5.36 -34.02
CA GLU A 442 3.33 -6.37 -35.01
C GLU A 442 1.85 -6.81 -34.91
N TRP A 443 1.12 -6.52 -33.83
CA TRP A 443 -0.12 -7.24 -33.54
C TRP A 443 -1.44 -6.66 -34.08
N GLY A 444 -1.45 -5.52 -34.78
CA GLY A 444 -2.55 -5.12 -35.67
C GLY A 444 -3.99 -5.11 -35.11
N VAL A 445 -4.22 -5.18 -33.80
CA VAL A 445 -5.56 -5.17 -33.21
C VAL A 445 -6.00 -3.72 -33.03
N ASP A 446 -6.89 -3.25 -33.91
CA ASP A 446 -7.59 -1.98 -33.73
C ASP A 446 -8.35 -2.00 -32.39
N GLY A 447 -8.00 -1.09 -31.48
CA GLY A 447 -8.75 -0.86 -30.24
C GLY A 447 -8.00 -1.12 -28.93
N ILE A 448 -6.85 -1.82 -28.94
CA ILE A 448 -6.03 -1.99 -27.73
C ILE A 448 -5.10 -0.78 -27.61
N LYS A 449 -5.36 0.08 -26.61
CA LYS A 449 -4.55 1.28 -26.36
C LYS A 449 -3.18 0.85 -25.81
N ARG A 450 -2.11 1.34 -26.44
CA ARG A 450 -0.71 1.04 -26.09
C ARG A 450 -0.31 1.72 -24.79
N ILE A 451 0.30 0.98 -23.86
CA ILE A 451 1.11 1.57 -22.78
C ILE A 451 2.56 1.60 -23.29
N ALA A 452 2.95 2.74 -23.88
CA ALA A 452 4.28 2.89 -24.45
C ALA A 452 5.28 3.33 -23.37
N ARG A 453 6.24 2.43 -23.09
CA ARG A 453 7.42 2.52 -22.18
C ARG A 453 7.21 1.88 -20.81
N ALA A 454 8.19 1.11 -20.36
CA ALA A 454 8.21 0.33 -19.12
C ALA A 454 9.04 1.03 -18.02
N GLU A 455 9.07 2.37 -18.01
CA GLU A 455 10.04 3.15 -17.24
C GLU A 455 9.55 3.45 -15.80
N ALA A 456 8.36 2.96 -15.41
CA ALA A 456 7.88 2.97 -14.03
C ALA A 456 7.98 1.58 -13.37
N LYS A 457 9.10 1.31 -12.70
CA LYS A 457 9.29 0.09 -11.88
C LYS A 457 8.45 0.15 -10.60
N ALA A 458 7.22 -0.36 -10.64
CA ALA A 458 6.38 -0.78 -9.52
C ALA A 458 6.74 -0.38 -8.07
N ALA A 459 5.77 0.23 -7.39
CA ALA A 459 5.64 0.13 -5.95
C ALA A 459 5.31 -1.32 -5.57
N PHE A 460 6.33 -2.08 -5.18
CA PHE A 460 6.25 -3.53 -5.29
C PHE A 460 5.35 -4.21 -4.27
N THR A 461 5.43 -3.90 -2.98
CA THR A 461 4.71 -4.65 -1.93
C THR A 461 4.08 -3.72 -0.91
N GLY A 462 2.75 -3.61 -0.97
CA GLY A 462 1.95 -3.11 0.15
C GLY A 462 1.22 -4.25 0.82
N GLY A 463 0.20 -3.89 1.59
CA GLY A 463 -0.65 -4.87 2.24
C GLY A 463 -1.86 -4.22 2.87
N ARG A 464 -2.73 -5.09 3.37
CA ARG A 464 -3.93 -4.74 4.12
C ARG A 464 -4.05 -5.59 5.34
N CYS A 465 -4.62 -5.03 6.40
CA CYS A 465 -5.00 -5.81 7.55
C CYS A 465 -6.43 -6.34 7.38
N MET A 466 -6.65 -7.55 7.89
CA MET A 466 -7.98 -8.11 8.12
C MET A 466 -8.21 -8.29 9.61
N ARG A 467 -9.48 -8.19 10.03
CA ARG A 467 -9.92 -8.25 11.43
C ARG A 467 -11.10 -9.19 11.58
N PHE A 468 -11.34 -9.63 12.81
CA PHE A 468 -12.38 -10.60 13.16
C PHE A 468 -13.23 -10.02 14.30
N LYS A 469 -14.53 -9.84 14.08
CA LYS A 469 -15.45 -9.30 15.10
C LYS A 469 -16.45 -10.37 15.54
#